data_AF-A0A7S1M0U0-F1
#
_entry.id   AF-A0A7S1M0U0-F1
#
_cell.length_a   1.000
_cell.length_b   1.000
_cell.length_c   1.000
_cell.angle_alpha   90.00
_cell.angle_beta   90.00
_cell.angle_gamma   90.00
#
_symmetry.space_group_name_H-M   'P 1'
#
loop_
_entity.id
_entity.type
_entity.pdbx_description
1 polymer ?
#
loop_
_entity_poly.entity_id
_entity_poly.type
_entity_poly.pdbx_seq_one_letter_code
_entity_poly.pdbx_strand_id
1 'polypeptide(L)'
;KDVLDLVELMDIHSQLVDTHVKPAGALDRAGFRKYFGVIEQVLARVRKELKQDGNAGAYYKIAGEMYVLGKSCGIGRPLLVEAKNLFSAEMSVDTSGLIKQCDDLIAYCDGTYPGQKHVEDEAGGSLDTAESKA
;
A
#
# COMPACT_ATOMS: atom_id res chain seq x y z
N LYS A 1 -3.20 -20.74 19.83
CA LYS A 1 -3.89 -20.19 18.64
C LYS A 1 -2.97 -19.08 18.13
N ASP A 2 -2.32 -19.27 16.99
CA ASP A 2 -1.43 -18.26 16.43
C ASP A 2 -2.21 -16.97 16.23
N VAL A 3 -1.71 -15.89 16.80
CA VAL A 3 -2.40 -14.59 16.85
C VAL A 3 -2.05 -13.75 15.61
N LEU A 4 -1.37 -14.36 14.64
CA LEU A 4 -0.96 -13.79 13.36
C LEU A 4 -1.14 -14.88 12.30
N ASP A 5 -2.38 -15.06 11.85
CA ASP A 5 -2.71 -15.93 10.72
C ASP A 5 -2.57 -15.13 9.43
N LEU A 6 -1.69 -15.58 8.54
CA LEU A 6 -1.40 -14.87 7.30
C LEU A 6 -2.56 -14.99 6.29
N VAL A 7 -3.29 -16.10 6.30
CA VAL A 7 -4.43 -16.31 5.40
C VAL A 7 -5.55 -15.34 5.77
N GLU A 8 -5.87 -15.25 7.06
CA GLU A 8 -6.87 -14.30 7.57
C GLU A 8 -6.48 -12.85 7.25
N LEU A 9 -5.19 -12.51 7.36
CA LEU A 9 -4.72 -11.16 7.00
C LEU A 9 -4.88 -10.87 5.50
N MET A 10 -4.56 -11.83 4.62
CA MET A 10 -4.74 -11.65 3.17
C MET A 10 -6.20 -11.48 2.79
N ASP A 11 -7.11 -12.20 3.45
CA ASP A 11 -8.55 -12.06 3.24
C ASP A 11 -9.04 -10.68 3.69
N ILE A 12 -8.62 -10.22 4.87
CA ILE A 12 -8.94 -8.87 5.37
C ILE A 12 -8.38 -7.80 4.43
N HIS A 13 -7.14 -7.93 3.97
CA HIS A 13 -6.53 -7.00 3.03
C HIS A 13 -7.35 -6.91 1.74
N SER A 14 -7.73 -8.05 1.15
CA SER A 14 -8.52 -8.09 -0.08
C SER A 14 -9.88 -7.39 0.11
N GLN A 15 -10.57 -7.66 1.22
CA GLN A 15 -11.83 -6.99 1.55
C GLN A 15 -11.68 -5.48 1.71
N LEU A 16 -10.59 -5.00 2.32
CA LEU A 16 -10.31 -3.58 2.48
C LEU A 16 -10.02 -2.91 1.13
N VAL A 17 -9.24 -3.55 0.27
CA VAL A 17 -8.98 -3.05 -1.09
C VAL A 17 -10.29 -2.96 -1.88
N ASP A 18 -11.11 -4.01 -1.89
CA ASP A 18 -12.39 -4.02 -2.58
C ASP A 18 -13.37 -2.96 -2.04
N THR A 19 -13.33 -2.69 -0.73
CA THR A 19 -14.18 -1.67 -0.10
C THR A 19 -13.81 -0.25 -0.54
N HIS A 20 -12.51 0.03 -0.72
CA HIS A 20 -12.01 1.38 -0.96
C HIS A 20 -11.62 1.66 -2.42
N VAL A 21 -11.60 0.64 -3.28
CA VAL A 21 -11.48 0.78 -4.72
C VAL A 21 -12.88 0.84 -5.32
N LYS A 22 -13.34 2.04 -5.70
CA LYS A 22 -14.67 2.23 -6.26
C LYS A 22 -14.74 1.77 -7.72
N PRO A 23 -15.96 1.43 -8.21
CA PRO A 23 -16.20 1.31 -9.64
C PRO A 23 -15.70 2.56 -10.39
N ALA A 24 -15.07 2.36 -11.55
CA ALA A 24 -14.32 3.37 -12.31
C ALA A 24 -12.93 3.76 -11.77
N GLY A 25 -12.39 3.05 -10.78
CA GLY A 25 -10.98 3.19 -10.36
C GLY A 25 -10.72 4.36 -9.41
N ALA A 26 -11.77 5.03 -8.92
CA ALA A 26 -11.62 6.07 -7.90
C ALA A 26 -11.23 5.43 -6.55
N LEU A 27 -10.10 5.84 -5.99
CA LEU A 27 -9.56 5.29 -4.76
C LEU A 27 -9.95 6.14 -3.53
N ASP A 28 -10.61 5.55 -2.55
CA ASP A 28 -10.89 6.18 -1.25
C ASP A 28 -9.64 6.17 -0.35
N ARG A 29 -8.72 7.10 -0.64
CA ARG A 29 -7.46 7.25 0.10
C ARG A 29 -7.68 7.61 1.57
N ALA A 30 -8.77 8.32 1.89
CA ALA A 30 -9.08 8.69 3.27
C ALA A 30 -9.55 7.47 4.08
N GLY A 31 -10.28 6.56 3.44
CA GLY A 31 -10.65 5.25 4.00
C GLY A 31 -9.44 4.45 4.48
N PHE A 32 -8.42 4.29 3.62
CA PHE A 32 -7.19 3.56 3.98
C PHE A 32 -6.47 4.11 5.22
N ARG A 33 -6.43 5.44 5.39
CA ARG A 33 -5.76 6.08 6.54
C ARG A 33 -6.38 5.70 7.88
N LYS A 34 -7.66 5.32 7.92
CA LYS A 34 -8.33 4.89 9.16
C LYS A 34 -7.71 3.62 9.76
N TYR A 35 -7.02 2.82 8.96
CA TYR A 35 -6.42 1.56 9.40
C TYR A 35 -4.96 1.69 9.84
N PHE A 36 -4.32 2.87 9.66
CA PHE A 36 -2.89 3.03 9.94
C PHE A 36 -2.53 2.68 11.39
N GLY A 37 -3.34 3.09 12.36
CA GLY A 37 -3.10 2.75 13.77
C GLY A 37 -3.18 1.24 14.07
N VAL A 38 -3.98 0.48 13.33
CA VAL A 38 -4.06 -0.99 13.45
C VAL A 38 -2.85 -1.63 12.76
N ILE A 39 -2.47 -1.14 11.58
CA ILE A 39 -1.29 -1.59 10.83
C ILE A 39 -0.03 -1.44 11.67
N GLU A 40 0.14 -0.32 12.38
CA GLU A 40 1.29 -0.08 13.27
C GLU A 40 1.37 -1.11 14.39
N GLN A 41 0.23 -1.45 15.01
CA GLN A 41 0.16 -2.47 16.05
C GLN A 41 0.51 -3.85 15.51
N VAL A 42 0.03 -4.21 14.32
CA VAL A 42 0.37 -5.47 13.65
C VAL A 42 1.88 -5.50 13.34
N LEU A 43 2.45 -4.44 12.77
CA LEU A 43 3.87 -4.37 12.46
C LEU A 43 4.76 -4.45 13.72
N ALA A 44 4.34 -3.84 14.82
CA ALA A 44 5.05 -3.95 16.10
C ALA A 44 5.11 -5.40 16.59
N ARG A 45 4.02 -6.16 16.43
CA ARG A 45 3.96 -7.58 16.78
C ARG A 45 4.75 -8.44 15.80
N VAL A 46 4.63 -8.21 14.49
CA VAL A 46 5.41 -8.93 13.46
C VAL A 46 6.91 -8.82 13.72
N ARG A 47 7.41 -7.62 14.04
CA ARG A 47 8.83 -7.39 14.37
C ARG A 47 9.29 -8.12 15.63
N LYS A 48 8.40 -8.29 16.61
CA LYS A 48 8.72 -8.83 17.93
C LYS A 48 8.54 -10.34 18.01
N GLU A 49 7.50 -10.86 17.37
CA GLU A 49 6.96 -12.20 17.61
C GLU A 49 7.25 -13.15 16.44
N LEU A 50 7.40 -12.64 15.20
CA LEU A 50 7.63 -13.49 14.05
C LEU A 50 9.12 -13.58 13.69
N LYS A 51 9.50 -14.75 13.20
CA LYS A 51 10.76 -14.90 12.47
C LYS A 51 10.71 -13.98 11.24
N GLN A 52 11.78 -13.22 11.04
CA GLN A 52 11.88 -12.29 9.91
C GLN A 52 12.29 -13.08 8.65
N ASP A 53 11.31 -13.77 8.08
CA ASP A 53 11.42 -14.58 6.85
C ASP A 53 10.31 -14.20 5.85
N GLY A 54 10.09 -15.02 4.82
CA GLY A 54 9.08 -14.75 3.78
C GLY A 54 7.68 -14.49 4.33
N ASN A 55 7.30 -15.13 5.45
CA ASN A 55 5.99 -14.89 6.08
C ASN A 55 5.91 -13.48 6.65
N ALA A 56 6.93 -13.03 7.40
CA ALA A 56 7.00 -11.64 7.86
C ALA A 56 7.02 -10.67 6.66
N GLY A 57 7.67 -11.04 5.56
CA GLY A 57 7.66 -10.30 4.30
C GLY A 57 6.24 -10.01 3.79
N ALA A 58 5.32 -10.98 3.87
CA ALA A 58 3.93 -10.78 3.48
C ALA A 58 3.19 -9.75 4.35
N TYR A 59 3.45 -9.71 5.66
CA TYR A 59 2.92 -8.67 6.54
C TYR A 59 3.44 -7.28 6.17
N TYR A 60 4.76 -7.16 5.93
CA TYR A 60 5.35 -5.89 5.51
C TYR A 60 4.84 -5.41 4.16
N LYS A 61 4.62 -6.33 3.21
CA LYS A 61 4.04 -6.01 1.91
C LYS A 61 2.64 -5.43 2.07
N ILE A 62 1.76 -6.14 2.77
CA ILE A 62 0.38 -5.71 3.01
C ILE A 62 0.35 -4.35 3.70
N ALA A 63 1.17 -4.16 4.74
CA ALA A 63 1.26 -2.88 5.44
C ALA A 63 1.74 -1.76 4.49
N GLY A 64 2.80 -2.01 3.72
CA GLY A 64 3.35 -1.08 2.75
C GLY A 64 2.32 -0.65 1.72
N GLU A 65 1.62 -1.62 1.14
CA GLU A 65 0.55 -1.42 0.15
C GLU A 65 -0.57 -0.53 0.73
N MET A 66 -1.04 -0.80 1.94
CA MET A 66 -2.06 0.01 2.62
C MET A 66 -1.62 1.47 2.84
N TYR A 67 -0.36 1.71 3.22
CA TYR A 67 0.17 3.07 3.32
C TYR A 67 0.26 3.76 1.95
N VAL A 68 0.68 3.06 0.90
CA VAL A 68 0.74 3.61 -0.46
C VAL A 68 -0.66 3.97 -0.98
N LEU A 69 -1.65 3.09 -0.79
CA LEU A 69 -3.04 3.35 -1.15
C LEU A 69 -3.59 4.59 -0.41
N GLY A 70 -3.21 4.76 0.85
CA GLY A 70 -3.48 5.95 1.66
C GLY A 70 -2.63 7.20 1.34
N LYS A 71 -1.86 7.24 0.24
CA LYS A 71 -0.97 8.36 -0.15
C LYS A 71 0.16 8.66 0.86
N SER A 72 0.62 7.65 1.60
CA SER A 72 1.68 7.77 2.60
C SER A 72 2.96 7.04 2.16
N CYS A 73 3.49 7.40 0.98
CA CYS A 73 4.67 6.79 0.39
C CYS A 73 5.91 6.83 1.29
N GLY A 74 6.08 7.88 2.11
CA GLY A 74 7.21 8.00 3.05
C GLY A 74 7.26 6.89 4.10
N ILE A 75 6.11 6.30 4.45
CA ILE A 75 6.01 5.16 5.37
C ILE A 75 5.90 3.84 4.60
N GLY A 76 5.10 3.82 3.53
CA GLY A 76 4.86 2.60 2.76
C GLY A 76 6.12 2.06 2.07
N ARG A 77 6.90 2.94 1.45
CA ARG A 77 8.11 2.58 0.70
C ARG A 77 9.13 1.76 1.51
N PRO A 78 9.60 2.17 2.70
CA PRO A 78 10.55 1.37 3.48
C PRO A 78 10.00 -0.01 3.88
N LEU A 79 8.69 -0.14 4.10
CA LEU A 79 8.06 -1.43 4.39
C LEU A 79 8.09 -2.36 3.17
N LEU A 80 7.86 -1.82 1.97
CA LEU A 80 7.96 -2.58 0.72
C LEU A 80 9.39 -3.03 0.41
N VAL A 81 10.39 -2.20 0.75
CA VAL A 81 11.80 -2.58 0.66
C VAL A 81 12.11 -3.74 1.62
N GLU A 82 11.64 -3.66 2.86
CA GLU A 82 11.81 -4.73 3.85
C GLU A 82 11.15 -6.04 3.37
N ALA A 83 9.91 -5.97 2.89
CA ALA A 83 9.19 -7.10 2.32
C ALA A 83 9.98 -7.76 1.18
N LYS A 84 10.45 -6.95 0.22
CA LYS A 84 11.26 -7.42 -0.90
C LYS A 84 12.53 -8.15 -0.45
N ASN A 85 13.24 -7.63 0.54
CA ASN A 85 14.45 -8.25 1.07
C ASN A 85 14.15 -9.63 1.66
N LEU A 86 13.07 -9.74 2.44
CA LEU A 86 12.65 -11.00 3.05
C LEU A 86 12.20 -12.02 2.00
N PHE A 87 11.47 -11.60 0.97
CA PHE A 87 11.10 -12.48 -0.14
C PHE A 87 12.29 -12.95 -0.95
N SER A 88 13.30 -12.10 -1.14
CA SER A 88 14.52 -12.45 -1.88
C SER A 88 15.41 -13.44 -1.13
N ALA A 89 15.28 -13.50 0.20
CA ALA A 89 15.95 -14.48 1.05
C ALA A 89 15.18 -15.81 1.16
N GLU A 90 13.92 -15.86 0.71
CA GLU A 90 13.10 -17.06 0.72
C GLU A 90 13.48 -17.99 -0.44
N MET A 91 13.85 -19.22 -0.12
CA MET A 91 14.30 -20.22 -1.09
C MET A 91 13.33 -21.39 -1.23
N SER A 92 12.35 -21.52 -0.32
CA SER A 92 11.43 -22.65 -0.30
C SER A 92 10.25 -22.50 -1.27
N VAL A 93 9.93 -21.28 -1.69
CA VAL A 93 8.82 -20.95 -2.58
C VAL A 93 9.25 -19.84 -3.53
N ASP A 94 8.74 -19.86 -4.77
CA ASP A 94 8.95 -18.76 -5.72
C ASP A 94 8.17 -17.51 -5.30
N THR A 95 8.90 -16.47 -4.92
CA THR A 95 8.37 -15.16 -4.49
C THR A 95 8.56 -14.07 -5.55
N SER A 96 9.01 -14.42 -6.77
CA SER A 96 9.32 -13.46 -7.84
C SER A 96 8.17 -12.50 -8.17
N GLY A 97 6.93 -13.00 -8.16
CA GLY A 97 5.73 -12.18 -8.36
C GLY A 97 5.51 -11.16 -7.22
N LEU A 98 5.79 -11.54 -5.97
CA LEU A 98 5.67 -10.66 -4.81
C LEU A 98 6.76 -9.58 -4.80
N ILE A 99 7.99 -9.96 -5.17
CA ILE A 99 9.12 -9.04 -5.34
C ILE A 99 8.78 -8.00 -6.42
N LYS A 100 8.27 -8.44 -7.58
CA LYS A 100 7.86 -7.54 -8.66
C LYS A 100 6.79 -6.55 -8.20
N GLN A 101 5.77 -7.01 -7.46
CA GLN A 101 4.73 -6.12 -6.93
C GLN A 101 5.30 -5.08 -5.96
N CYS A 102 6.27 -5.45 -5.11
CA CYS A 102 6.96 -4.49 -4.24
C CYS A 102 7.72 -3.46 -5.07
N ASP A 103 8.45 -3.89 -6.11
CA ASP A 103 9.19 -2.99 -7.00
C ASP A 103 8.26 -2.02 -7.76
N ASP A 104 7.12 -2.49 -8.25
CA ASP A 104 6.13 -1.66 -8.92
C ASP A 104 5.59 -0.56 -7.97
N LEU A 105 5.27 -0.92 -6.73
CA LEU A 105 4.80 0.04 -5.71
C LEU A 105 5.90 0.99 -5.22
N ILE A 106 7.15 0.54 -5.13
CA ILE A 106 8.30 1.40 -4.83
C ILE A 106 8.51 2.40 -5.97
N ALA A 107 8.48 1.95 -7.22
CA ALA A 107 8.59 2.82 -8.39
C ALA A 107 7.44 3.85 -8.43
N TYR A 108 6.23 3.46 -8.02
CA TYR A 108 5.12 4.40 -7.86
C TYR A 108 5.41 5.44 -6.77
N CYS A 109 5.96 5.03 -5.62
CA CYS A 109 6.37 5.95 -4.56
C CYS A 109 7.47 6.92 -5.01
N ASP A 110 8.39 6.44 -5.84
CA ASP A 110 9.57 7.16 -6.32
C ASP A 110 9.27 8.04 -7.56
N GLY A 111 8.04 7.98 -8.10
CA GLY A 111 7.64 8.71 -9.29
C GLY A 111 8.27 8.20 -10.59
N THR A 112 8.81 6.98 -10.58
CA THR A 112 9.49 6.34 -11.71
C THR A 112 8.63 5.29 -12.41
N TYR A 113 7.38 5.10 -11.95
CA TYR A 113 6.49 4.10 -12.50
C TYR A 113 6.00 4.47 -13.93
N PRO A 114 6.25 3.63 -14.95
CA PRO A 114 6.00 3.98 -16.36
C PRO A 114 4.51 4.15 -16.72
N GLY A 115 3.58 3.84 -15.81
CA GLY A 115 2.13 4.03 -15.96
C GLY A 115 1.58 5.32 -15.35
N GLN A 116 2.40 6.18 -14.76
CA GLN A 116 1.95 7.39 -14.07
C GLN A 116 1.57 8.50 -15.07
N LYS A 117 0.41 8.38 -15.71
CA LYS A 117 -0.24 9.56 -16.30
C LYS A 117 -0.62 10.47 -15.14
N HIS A 118 -0.10 11.70 -15.13
CA HIS A 118 -0.53 12.75 -14.23
C HIS A 118 -2.05 12.93 -14.34
N VAL A 119 -2.80 12.28 -13.46
CA VAL A 119 -4.15 12.72 -13.13
C VAL A 119 -3.92 13.69 -11.97
N GLU A 120 -3.78 14.97 -12.33
CA GLU A 120 -3.94 16.05 -11.36
C GLU A 120 -5.30 15.84 -10.70
N ASP A 121 -5.30 15.67 -9.37
CA ASP A 121 -6.51 15.63 -8.57
C ASP A 121 -7.20 16.99 -8.75
N GLU A 122 -8.17 17.09 -9.66
CA GLU A 122 -9.06 18.24 -9.74
C GLU A 122 -9.88 18.34 -8.45
N ALA A 123 -9.42 19.22 -7.57
CA ALA A 123 -10.23 19.82 -6.52
C ALA A 123 -9.75 21.26 -6.29
N GLY A 124 -10.17 22.15 -7.17
CA GLY A 124 -9.90 23.59 -7.08
C GLY A 124 -10.76 24.37 -8.06
N GLY A 125 -12.06 24.45 -7.79
CA GLY A 125 -12.99 25.25 -8.59
C GLY A 125 -12.56 26.72 -8.64
N SER A 126 -12.48 27.27 -9.85
CA SER A 126 -12.58 28.70 -10.08
C SER A 126 -13.82 28.93 -10.91
N LEU A 127 -14.84 29.48 -10.26
CA LEU A 127 -16.09 29.89 -10.86
C LEU A 127 -15.80 31.05 -11.82
N ASP A 128 -16.13 30.86 -13.09
CA ASP A 128 -16.28 31.90 -14.09
C ASP A 128 -17.25 32.97 -13.58
N THR A 129 -16.81 34.24 -13.54
CA THR A 129 -17.72 35.39 -13.59
C THR A 129 -17.11 36.50 -14.44
N ALA A 130 -17.52 36.48 -15.71
CA ALA A 130 -18.02 37.58 -16.51
C ALA A 130 -17.24 38.90 -16.55
N GLU A 131 -16.82 39.22 -17.77
CA GLU A 131 -16.60 40.55 -18.32
C GLU A 131 -17.63 41.61 -17.84
N SER A 132 -17.15 42.81 -17.54
CA SER A 132 -17.78 44.01 -18.13
C SER A 132 -16.83 45.20 -18.15
N LYS A 133 -16.63 45.72 -19.36
CA LYS A 133 -16.01 47.01 -19.66
C LYS A 133 -16.92 48.14 -19.18
N ALA A 134 -16.31 49.18 -18.61
CA ALA A 134 -16.72 50.57 -18.76
C ALA A 134 -15.46 51.45 -18.71
#